data_AF-A0A7C7GJB5-F1
#
_entry.id   AF-A0A7C7GJB5-F1
#
_cell.length_a   1.000
_cell.length_b   1.000
_cell.length_c   1.000
_cell.angle_alpha   90.00
_cell.angle_beta   90.00
_cell.angle_gamma   90.00
#
_symmetry.space_group_name_H-M   'P 1'
#
loop_
_entity.id
_entity.type
_entity.pdbx_description
1 polymer ?
#
loop_
_entity_poly.entity_id
_entity_poly.type
_entity_poly.pdbx_seq_one_letter_code
_entity_poly.pdbx_strand_id
1 'polypeptide(L)'
;MSGGGLSTDVLIGLLEKAEKNIMIQSPYVVLTDLGLGLFRNAKNRGVQVQILTNSLASTDNYTAFSGYSRVRNELIKMGVELYEFRPDAALRRNLITSPIITDAAMGLHAKSMVIDEHVVIVGTFNLDPRSANLNTECVVIIDSPELGERMARLMRADIAPENAWPSTLEDNPDDKASFWAAFRVFLSRIVPKSIL
;
A
#
# COMPACT_ATOMS: atom_id res chain seq x y z
N MET A 1 -9.47 18.18 10.26
CA MET A 1 -8.10 18.57 10.64
C MET A 1 -7.41 18.98 9.35
N SER A 2 -7.10 20.26 9.16
CA SER A 2 -6.34 20.75 8.00
C SER A 2 -4.84 20.54 8.23
N GLY A 3 -4.46 19.31 8.61
CA GLY A 3 -3.05 18.95 8.54
C GLY A 3 -2.67 18.80 7.07
N GLY A 4 -1.41 19.08 6.79
CA GLY A 4 -0.88 19.12 5.45
C GLY A 4 0.61 19.39 5.55
N GLY A 5 1.33 18.95 4.55
CA GLY A 5 2.76 19.13 4.43
C GLY A 5 3.12 19.13 2.95
N LEU A 6 4.26 19.72 2.61
CA LEU A 6 4.71 19.84 1.23
C LEU A 6 4.71 18.47 0.52
N SER A 7 5.13 17.41 1.20
CA SER A 7 5.10 16.04 0.68
C SER A 7 3.68 15.60 0.31
N THR A 8 2.70 15.83 1.19
CA THR A 8 1.28 15.50 0.94
C THR A 8 0.76 16.22 -0.29
N ASP A 9 0.95 17.54 -0.36
CA ASP A 9 0.42 18.38 -1.44
C ASP A 9 1.02 18.00 -2.80
N VAL A 10 2.33 17.74 -2.83
CA VAL A 10 3.03 17.31 -4.04
C VAL A 10 2.55 15.93 -4.50
N LEU A 11 2.40 14.97 -3.59
CA LEU A 11 1.91 13.62 -3.93
C LEU A 11 0.48 13.65 -4.47
N ILE A 12 -0.40 14.46 -3.86
CA ILE A 12 -1.76 14.67 -4.37
C ILE A 12 -1.72 15.23 -5.80
N GLY A 13 -0.93 16.29 -6.02
CA GLY A 13 -0.82 16.91 -7.33
C GLY A 13 -0.27 15.98 -8.42
N LEU A 14 0.57 15.01 -8.06
CA LEU A 14 1.04 13.98 -8.98
C LEU A 14 -0.04 12.94 -9.30
N LEU A 15 -0.77 12.44 -8.29
CA LEU A 15 -1.88 11.50 -8.47
C LEU A 15 -3.01 12.08 -9.32
N GLU A 16 -3.29 13.38 -9.17
CA GLU A 16 -4.31 14.08 -9.96
C GLU A 16 -3.94 14.19 -11.44
N LYS A 17 -2.64 14.22 -11.75
CA LYS A 17 -2.11 14.31 -13.13
C LYS A 17 -1.90 12.95 -13.80
N ALA A 18 -1.98 11.84 -13.07
CA ALA A 18 -1.82 10.51 -13.64
C ALA A 18 -2.84 10.24 -14.77
N GLU A 19 -2.36 9.66 -15.88
CA GLU A 19 -3.14 9.44 -17.09
C GLU A 19 -3.39 7.95 -17.42
N LYS A 20 -2.43 7.07 -17.10
CA LYS A 20 -2.41 5.67 -17.52
C LYS A 20 -2.46 4.72 -16.35
N ASN A 21 -1.50 4.80 -15.42
CA ASN A 21 -1.42 3.88 -14.30
C ASN A 21 -0.78 4.49 -13.05
N ILE A 22 -1.18 3.97 -11.90
CA ILE A 22 -0.60 4.26 -10.60
C ILE A 22 -0.34 2.92 -9.91
N MET A 23 0.92 2.63 -9.61
CA MET A 23 1.34 1.47 -8.81
C MET A 23 1.84 1.96 -7.46
N ILE A 24 1.38 1.35 -6.36
CA ILE A 24 1.71 1.78 -5.00
C ILE A 24 2.13 0.58 -4.17
N GLN A 25 3.20 0.75 -3.40
CA GLN A 25 3.62 -0.13 -2.31
C GLN A 25 3.65 0.68 -1.02
N SER A 26 2.92 0.22 -0.01
CA SER A 26 2.94 0.81 1.32
C SER A 26 2.61 -0.26 2.35
N PRO A 27 3.32 -0.34 3.49
CA PRO A 27 2.95 -1.30 4.54
C PRO A 27 1.56 -1.05 5.10
N TYR A 28 1.10 0.21 5.05
CA TYR A 28 -0.14 0.68 5.65
C TYR A 28 -0.93 1.51 4.64
N VAL A 29 -2.21 1.16 4.48
CA VAL A 29 -3.15 1.84 3.58
C VAL A 29 -4.40 2.20 4.37
N VAL A 30 -4.33 3.31 5.09
CA VAL A 30 -5.42 3.85 5.91
C VAL A 30 -5.96 5.09 5.21
N LEU A 31 -6.98 4.93 4.38
CA LEU A 31 -7.49 6.05 3.59
C LEU A 31 -8.62 6.80 4.31
N THR A 32 -8.55 8.13 4.23
CA THR A 32 -9.65 9.05 4.51
C THR A 32 -10.50 9.25 3.25
N ASP A 33 -11.62 9.97 3.39
CA ASP A 33 -12.48 10.31 2.25
C ASP A 33 -11.73 11.10 1.17
N LEU A 34 -10.73 11.91 1.54
CA LEU A 34 -9.84 12.58 0.58
C LEU A 34 -9.06 11.55 -0.25
N GLY A 35 -8.38 10.60 0.40
CA GLY A 35 -7.62 9.56 -0.29
C GLY A 35 -8.50 8.68 -1.17
N LEU A 36 -9.68 8.29 -0.68
CA LEU A 36 -10.67 7.55 -1.48
C LEU A 36 -11.15 8.37 -2.68
N GLY A 37 -11.36 9.68 -2.51
CA GLY A 37 -11.72 10.60 -3.58
C GLY A 37 -10.65 10.69 -4.68
N LEU A 38 -9.36 10.73 -4.31
CA LEU A 38 -8.26 10.75 -5.26
C LEU A 38 -8.25 9.51 -6.15
N PHE A 39 -8.36 8.32 -5.55
CA PHE A 39 -8.41 7.08 -6.32
C PHE A 39 -9.68 6.95 -7.14
N ARG A 40 -10.84 7.37 -6.60
CA ARG A 40 -12.11 7.42 -7.35
C ARG A 40 -11.97 8.29 -8.60
N ASN A 41 -11.35 9.46 -8.48
CA ASN A 41 -11.12 10.37 -9.60
C ASN A 41 -10.16 9.77 -10.63
N ALA A 42 -9.07 9.15 -10.19
CA ALA A 42 -8.16 8.44 -11.09
C ALA A 42 -8.88 7.32 -11.86
N LYS A 43 -9.66 6.48 -11.17
CA LYS A 43 -10.46 5.43 -11.79
C LYS A 43 -11.49 5.98 -12.79
N ASN A 44 -12.16 7.08 -12.47
CA ASN A 44 -13.10 7.76 -13.38
C ASN A 44 -12.43 8.29 -14.65
N ARG A 45 -11.15 8.66 -14.59
CA ARG A 45 -10.35 9.04 -15.77
C ARG A 45 -9.86 7.83 -16.58
N GLY A 46 -10.14 6.61 -16.13
CA GLY A 46 -9.66 5.38 -16.78
C GLY A 46 -8.26 4.94 -16.35
N VAL A 47 -7.67 5.57 -15.32
CA VAL A 47 -6.35 5.22 -14.82
C VAL A 47 -6.40 3.85 -14.14
N GLN A 48 -5.45 2.96 -14.45
CA GLN A 48 -5.26 1.72 -13.71
C GLN A 48 -4.63 2.01 -12.35
N VAL A 49 -5.16 1.46 -11.26
CA VAL A 49 -4.60 1.67 -9.92
C VAL A 49 -4.34 0.32 -9.29
N GLN A 50 -3.08 0.06 -8.94
CA GLN A 50 -2.63 -1.16 -8.27
C GLN A 50 -2.00 -0.80 -6.93
N ILE A 51 -2.42 -1.47 -5.86
CA ILE A 51 -1.90 -1.25 -4.50
C ILE A 51 -1.45 -2.59 -3.92
N LEU A 52 -0.19 -2.66 -3.48
CA LEU A 52 0.36 -3.75 -2.69
C LEU A 52 0.54 -3.26 -1.23
N THR A 53 -0.09 -3.97 -0.29
CA THR A 53 -0.01 -3.69 1.15
C THR A 53 0.25 -4.98 1.93
N ASN A 54 0.57 -4.88 3.21
CA ASN A 54 0.65 -6.07 4.07
C ASN A 54 -0.71 -6.76 4.24
N SER A 55 -0.69 -8.10 4.23
CA SER A 55 -1.82 -8.92 4.67
C SER A 55 -1.94 -8.92 6.20
N LEU A 56 -3.04 -9.46 6.73
CA LEU A 56 -3.16 -9.67 8.17
C LEU A 56 -2.07 -10.60 8.72
N ALA A 57 -1.57 -11.51 7.88
CA ALA A 57 -0.54 -12.48 8.24
C ALA A 57 0.88 -11.90 8.18
N SER A 58 1.10 -10.80 7.45
CA SER A 58 2.42 -10.15 7.30
C SER A 58 2.54 -8.80 8.00
N THR A 59 1.44 -8.23 8.48
CA THR A 59 1.46 -6.92 9.16
C THR A 59 2.02 -7.01 10.58
N ASP A 60 2.83 -6.03 10.94
CA ASP A 60 3.32 -5.74 12.28
C ASP A 60 2.43 -4.72 13.03
N ASN A 61 1.49 -4.07 12.35
CA ASN A 61 0.60 -3.05 12.91
C ASN A 61 -0.88 -3.35 12.66
N TYR A 62 -1.49 -4.08 13.60
CA TYR A 62 -2.92 -4.44 13.56
C TYR A 62 -3.87 -3.24 13.54
N THR A 63 -3.45 -2.10 14.07
CA THR A 63 -4.31 -0.91 14.13
C THR A 63 -4.39 -0.24 12.75
N ALA A 64 -3.25 -0.10 12.07
CA ALA A 64 -3.20 0.34 10.68
C ALA A 64 -3.96 -0.64 9.78
N PHE A 65 -3.75 -1.95 9.96
CA PHE A 65 -4.50 -2.97 9.23
C PHE A 65 -6.02 -2.87 9.47
N SER A 66 -6.45 -2.57 10.70
CA SER A 66 -7.87 -2.32 11.01
C SER A 66 -8.40 -1.10 10.24
N GLY A 67 -7.59 -0.05 10.08
CA GLY A 67 -7.89 1.07 9.19
C GLY A 67 -8.11 0.64 7.73
N TYR A 68 -7.17 -0.13 7.20
CA TYR A 68 -7.20 -0.69 5.85
C TYR A 68 -8.41 -1.60 5.59
N SER A 69 -8.65 -2.58 6.47
CA SER A 69 -9.75 -3.56 6.31
C SER A 69 -11.13 -2.89 6.20
N ARG A 70 -11.30 -1.70 6.80
CA ARG A 70 -12.53 -0.90 6.70
C ARG A 70 -12.75 -0.24 5.35
N VAL A 71 -11.72 -0.06 4.52
CA VAL A 71 -11.81 0.59 3.20
C VAL A 71 -11.52 -0.38 2.05
N ARG A 72 -11.00 -1.57 2.32
CA ARG A 72 -10.68 -2.62 1.34
C ARG A 72 -11.79 -2.84 0.32
N ASN A 73 -13.01 -3.12 0.78
CA ASN A 73 -14.14 -3.39 -0.11
C ASN A 73 -14.56 -2.16 -0.94
N GLU A 74 -14.33 -0.95 -0.43
CA GLU A 74 -14.62 0.28 -1.18
C GLU A 74 -13.63 0.48 -2.32
N LEU A 75 -12.34 0.24 -2.06
CA LEU A 75 -11.28 0.26 -3.08
C LEU A 75 -11.55 -0.74 -4.19
N ILE A 76 -11.88 -1.98 -3.83
CA ILE A 76 -12.17 -3.06 -4.80
C ILE A 76 -13.39 -2.69 -5.65
N LYS A 77 -14.48 -2.19 -5.05
CA LYS A 77 -15.68 -1.74 -5.78
C LYS A 77 -15.40 -0.59 -6.75
N MET A 78 -14.39 0.24 -6.46
CA MET A 78 -13.96 1.32 -7.37
C MET A 78 -13.08 0.82 -8.53
N GLY A 79 -12.70 -0.47 -8.54
CA GLY A 79 -11.81 -1.05 -9.54
C GLY A 79 -10.33 -0.78 -9.28
N VAL A 80 -9.96 -0.54 -8.02
CA VAL A 80 -8.57 -0.61 -7.57
C VAL A 80 -8.18 -2.08 -7.46
N GLU A 81 -7.07 -2.45 -8.09
CA GLU A 81 -6.51 -3.79 -7.98
C GLU A 81 -5.66 -3.87 -6.71
N LEU A 82 -6.09 -4.70 -5.79
CA LEU A 82 -5.54 -4.74 -4.45
C LEU A 82 -4.84 -6.07 -4.20
N TYR A 83 -3.61 -6.00 -3.72
CA TYR A 83 -2.77 -7.15 -3.44
C TYR A 83 -2.27 -7.08 -2.00
N GLU A 84 -2.24 -8.23 -1.35
CA GLU A 84 -1.85 -8.38 0.04
C GLU A 84 -0.63 -9.30 0.15
N PHE A 85 0.44 -8.75 0.72
CA PHE A 85 1.75 -9.36 0.76
C PHE A 85 1.76 -10.63 1.60
N ARG A 86 2.45 -11.65 1.10
CA ARG A 86 2.58 -12.94 1.76
C ARG A 86 3.69 -12.92 2.80
N PRO A 87 3.48 -13.43 4.03
CA PRO A 87 4.57 -13.59 5.00
C PRO A 87 5.65 -14.58 4.53
N ASP A 88 5.29 -15.49 3.61
CA ASP A 88 6.14 -16.51 2.98
C ASP A 88 6.55 -16.17 1.54
N ALA A 89 6.52 -14.89 1.15
CA ALA A 89 6.79 -14.45 -0.22
C ALA A 89 8.10 -15.04 -0.78
N ALA A 90 8.03 -15.61 -2.00
CA ALA A 90 9.16 -16.29 -2.63
C ALA A 90 10.39 -15.38 -2.85
N LEU A 91 10.15 -14.08 -3.10
CA LEU A 91 11.20 -13.05 -3.24
C LEU A 91 12.10 -12.92 -2.01
N ARG A 92 11.66 -13.42 -0.84
CA ARG A 92 12.48 -13.48 0.39
C ARG A 92 13.80 -14.20 0.16
N ARG A 93 13.82 -15.23 -0.70
CA ARG A 93 15.04 -16.01 -1.00
C ARG A 93 16.14 -15.18 -1.66
N ASN A 94 15.76 -14.09 -2.33
CA ASN A 94 16.70 -13.20 -3.00
C ASN A 94 17.18 -12.05 -2.09
N LEU A 95 16.50 -11.81 -0.96
CA LEU A 95 16.74 -10.68 -0.06
C LEU A 95 17.36 -11.08 1.27
N ILE A 96 17.03 -12.26 1.80
CA ILE A 96 17.64 -12.79 3.03
C ILE A 96 18.88 -13.60 2.65
N THR A 97 20.02 -12.93 2.67
CA THR A 97 21.34 -13.56 2.49
C THR A 97 21.91 -14.13 3.79
N SER A 98 21.27 -13.86 4.93
CA SER A 98 21.72 -14.35 6.24
C SER A 98 21.36 -15.83 6.42
N PRO A 99 22.34 -16.72 6.63
CA PRO A 99 22.10 -18.15 6.84
C PRO A 99 21.43 -18.46 8.20
N ILE A 100 21.25 -17.44 9.07
CA ILE A 100 20.73 -17.59 10.43
C ILE A 100 19.22 -17.29 10.51
N ILE A 101 18.69 -16.45 9.62
CA ILE A 101 17.28 -16.04 9.65
C ILE A 101 16.52 -16.83 8.58
N THR A 102 16.08 -18.04 8.93
CA THR A 102 15.39 -18.93 7.99
C THR A 102 13.87 -18.95 8.16
N ASP A 103 13.30 -18.38 9.22
CA ASP A 103 11.88 -18.60 9.58
C ASP A 103 11.11 -17.34 10.00
N ALA A 104 11.68 -16.14 9.80
CA ALA A 104 10.96 -14.90 10.09
C ALA A 104 9.94 -14.60 8.97
N ALA A 105 8.67 -14.39 9.36
CA ALA A 105 7.65 -13.83 8.49
C ALA A 105 8.13 -12.48 7.94
N MET A 106 7.98 -12.26 6.63
CA MET A 106 8.42 -11.03 5.98
C MET A 106 7.24 -10.07 5.83
N GLY A 107 7.42 -8.83 6.27
CA GLY A 107 6.50 -7.73 5.99
C GLY A 107 7.03 -6.85 4.85
N LEU A 108 6.12 -6.34 4.03
CA LEU A 108 6.40 -5.22 3.15
C LEU A 108 6.74 -3.99 4.00
N HIS A 109 7.81 -3.28 3.67
CA HIS A 109 8.11 -1.97 4.27
C HIS A 109 8.51 -0.91 3.24
N ALA A 110 8.45 -1.26 1.95
CA ALA A 110 8.59 -0.33 0.84
C ALA A 110 7.47 0.72 0.88
N LYS A 111 7.82 1.95 0.54
CA LYS A 111 6.95 3.12 0.47
C LYS A 111 7.30 3.81 -0.83
N SER A 112 6.75 3.26 -1.89
CA SER A 112 7.11 3.56 -3.26
C SER A 112 5.86 3.68 -4.11
N MET A 113 5.93 4.56 -5.09
CA MET A 113 4.86 4.77 -6.05
C MET A 113 5.48 4.98 -7.43
N VAL A 114 4.83 4.43 -8.46
CA VAL A 114 5.16 4.69 -9.86
C VAL A 114 3.89 5.21 -10.53
N ILE A 115 4.01 6.33 -11.24
CA ILE A 115 2.94 6.94 -12.02
C ILE A 115 3.31 6.90 -13.49
N ASP A 116 2.39 6.37 -14.30
CA ASP A 116 2.46 6.26 -15.76
C ASP A 116 3.73 5.58 -16.28
N GLU A 117 4.30 4.67 -15.46
CA GLU A 117 5.60 4.02 -15.70
C GLU A 117 6.72 5.03 -15.97
N HIS A 118 6.62 6.24 -15.39
CA HIS A 118 7.48 7.37 -15.70
C HIS A 118 7.98 8.07 -14.44
N VAL A 119 7.07 8.53 -13.58
CA VAL A 119 7.45 9.23 -12.35
C VAL A 119 7.59 8.21 -11.23
N VAL A 120 8.77 8.14 -10.62
CA VAL A 120 9.08 7.26 -9.48
C VAL A 120 9.14 8.09 -8.21
N ILE A 121 8.47 7.61 -7.19
CA ILE A 121 8.46 8.20 -5.85
C ILE A 121 8.94 7.13 -4.87
N VAL A 122 9.91 7.48 -4.03
CA VAL A 122 10.37 6.63 -2.92
C VAL A 122 10.55 7.51 -1.70
N GLY A 123 10.12 7.04 -0.53
CA GLY A 123 10.30 7.83 0.69
C GLY A 123 9.85 7.13 1.96
N THR A 124 9.46 7.95 2.94
CA THR A 124 8.97 7.48 4.25
C THR A 124 7.45 7.53 4.38
N PHE A 125 6.77 8.10 3.38
CA PHE A 125 5.33 8.38 3.40
C PHE A 125 4.50 7.10 3.25
N ASN A 126 3.72 6.74 4.27
CA ASN A 126 2.67 5.73 4.18
C ASN A 126 1.36 6.36 3.68
N LEU A 127 0.45 5.56 3.13
CA LEU A 127 -0.89 6.03 2.76
C LEU A 127 -1.82 6.08 3.97
N ASP A 128 -1.49 6.93 4.95
CA ASP A 128 -2.26 7.10 6.18
C ASP A 128 -2.34 8.59 6.65
N PRO A 129 -3.30 8.94 7.52
CA PRO A 129 -3.43 10.29 8.05
C PRO A 129 -2.24 10.75 8.86
N ARG A 130 -1.52 9.85 9.53
CA ARG A 130 -0.34 10.23 10.31
C ARG A 130 0.77 10.77 9.42
N SER A 131 1.11 10.07 8.34
CA SER A 131 2.07 10.55 7.34
C SER A 131 1.62 11.87 6.72
N ALA A 132 0.32 12.03 6.47
CA ALA A 132 -0.20 13.26 5.87
C ALA A 132 -0.19 14.48 6.81
N ASN A 133 -0.32 14.29 8.13
CA ASN A 133 -0.66 15.37 9.07
C ASN A 133 0.25 15.50 10.29
N LEU A 134 0.96 14.45 10.70
CA LEU A 134 1.62 14.37 12.01
C LEU A 134 3.11 14.01 11.91
N ASN A 135 3.51 13.16 10.97
CA ASN A 135 4.89 12.74 10.81
C ASN A 135 5.68 13.74 9.95
N THR A 136 6.99 13.80 10.18
CA THR A 136 7.92 14.45 9.24
C THR A 136 8.28 13.44 8.15
N GLU A 137 7.77 13.67 6.94
CA GLU A 137 7.94 12.77 5.80
C GLU A 137 8.91 13.33 4.76
N CYS A 138 9.76 12.47 4.21
CA CYS A 138 10.66 12.81 3.11
C CYS A 138 10.38 11.89 1.91
N VAL A 139 10.33 12.48 0.72
CA VAL A 139 10.16 11.76 -0.54
C VAL A 139 11.19 12.25 -1.56
N VAL A 140 11.68 11.32 -2.37
CA VAL A 140 12.44 11.62 -3.58
C VAL A 140 11.53 11.33 -4.76
N ILE A 141 11.42 12.30 -5.66
CA ILE A 141 10.60 12.22 -6.89
C ILE A 141 11.57 12.25 -8.06
N ILE A 142 11.48 11.25 -8.92
CA ILE A 142 12.37 11.05 -10.06
C ILE A 142 11.52 10.98 -11.32
N ASP A 143 11.69 11.95 -12.20
CA ASP A 143 11.03 12.02 -13.49
C ASP A 143 11.92 11.33 -14.54
N SER A 144 11.68 10.05 -14.82
CA SER A 144 12.53 9.23 -15.69
C SER A 144 11.78 8.01 -16.25
N PRO A 145 11.49 7.97 -17.57
CA PRO A 145 10.77 6.84 -18.17
C PRO A 145 11.52 5.52 -17.96
N GLU A 146 12.85 5.53 -18.12
CA GLU A 146 13.69 4.35 -17.95
C GLU A 146 13.59 3.76 -16.53
N LEU A 147 13.65 4.63 -15.51
CA LEU A 147 13.53 4.18 -14.12
C LEU A 147 12.10 3.79 -13.78
N GLY A 148 11.11 4.54 -14.28
CA GLY A 148 9.69 4.29 -14.10
C GLY A 148 9.28 2.91 -14.61
N GLU A 149 9.63 2.57 -15.85
CA GLU A 149 9.37 1.26 -16.43
C GLU A 149 10.10 0.15 -15.67
N ARG A 150 11.35 0.39 -15.25
CA ARG A 150 12.11 -0.60 -14.47
C ARG A 150 11.47 -0.86 -13.11
N MET A 151 11.07 0.18 -12.40
CA MET A 151 10.40 0.07 -11.10
C MET A 151 9.03 -0.58 -11.24
N ALA A 152 8.25 -0.23 -12.26
CA ALA A 152 6.96 -0.87 -12.55
C ALA A 152 7.12 -2.38 -12.78
N ARG A 153 8.16 -2.81 -13.53
CA ARG A 153 8.46 -4.25 -13.69
C ARG A 153 8.76 -4.95 -12.37
N LEU A 154 9.52 -4.31 -11.46
CA LEU A 154 9.80 -4.87 -10.14
C LEU A 154 8.51 -4.97 -9.29
N MET A 155 7.71 -3.92 -9.26
CA MET A 155 6.45 -3.91 -8.52
C MET A 155 5.46 -4.95 -9.06
N ARG A 156 5.46 -5.22 -10.38
CA ARG A 156 4.68 -6.31 -10.98
C ARG A 156 5.15 -7.70 -10.52
N ALA A 157 6.45 -7.89 -10.34
CA ALA A 157 6.98 -9.13 -9.79
C ALA A 157 6.60 -9.30 -8.31
N ASP A 158 6.54 -8.21 -7.54
CA ASP A 158 6.15 -8.23 -6.12
C ASP A 158 4.68 -8.62 -5.91
N ILE A 159 3.80 -8.39 -6.90
CA ILE A 159 2.38 -8.81 -6.87
C ILE A 159 2.14 -10.19 -7.50
N ALA A 160 3.19 -10.89 -7.95
CA ALA A 160 3.04 -12.24 -8.47
C ALA A 160 2.43 -13.19 -7.41
N PRO A 161 1.69 -14.26 -7.80
CA PRO A 161 0.95 -15.12 -6.86
C PRO A 161 1.78 -15.77 -5.74
N GLU A 162 3.07 -15.97 -6.00
CA GLU A 162 4.05 -16.50 -5.04
C GLU A 162 4.52 -15.46 -4.00
N ASN A 163 4.20 -14.18 -4.20
CA ASN A 163 4.61 -13.05 -3.37
C ASN A 163 3.44 -12.29 -2.73
N ALA A 164 2.28 -12.27 -3.40
CA ALA A 164 1.08 -11.59 -2.92
C ALA A 164 -0.20 -12.37 -3.25
N TRP A 165 -1.25 -12.14 -2.48
CA TRP A 165 -2.61 -12.60 -2.76
C TRP A 165 -3.44 -11.44 -3.31
N PRO A 166 -4.20 -11.62 -4.40
CA PRO A 166 -5.20 -10.63 -4.82
C PRO A 166 -6.35 -10.58 -3.80
N SER A 167 -6.84 -9.39 -3.48
CA SER A 167 -8.03 -9.18 -2.65
C SER A 167 -9.21 -8.81 -3.54
N THR A 168 -10.31 -9.54 -3.39
CA THR A 168 -11.57 -9.40 -4.13
C THR A 168 -12.75 -9.22 -3.16
N LEU A 169 -13.98 -9.07 -3.68
CA LEU A 169 -15.16 -9.00 -2.81
C LEU A 169 -15.52 -10.37 -2.25
N GLU A 170 -15.14 -11.44 -2.96
CA GLU A 170 -15.43 -12.83 -2.65
C GLU A 170 -14.33 -13.46 -1.78
N ASP A 171 -13.08 -13.05 -1.94
CA ASP A 171 -11.92 -13.67 -1.30
C ASP A 171 -10.83 -12.67 -0.89
N ASN A 172 -10.19 -12.94 0.24
CA ASN A 172 -9.04 -12.20 0.78
C ASN A 172 -8.27 -13.09 1.78
N PRO A 173 -6.98 -12.80 2.06
CA PRO A 173 -6.13 -13.69 2.83
C PRO A 173 -6.22 -13.52 4.36
N ASP A 174 -7.29 -12.91 4.89
CA ASP A 174 -7.44 -12.75 6.35
C ASP A 174 -7.47 -14.11 7.07
N ASP A 175 -7.95 -15.16 6.40
CA ASP A 175 -7.96 -16.55 6.90
C ASP A 175 -6.57 -17.18 7.04
N LYS A 176 -5.55 -16.58 6.41
CA LYS A 176 -4.15 -17.03 6.50
C LYS A 176 -3.49 -16.59 7.81
N ALA A 177 -4.11 -15.67 8.54
CA ALA A 177 -3.59 -15.18 9.80
C ALA A 177 -4.09 -15.99 11.01
N SER A 178 -3.38 -15.89 12.12
CA SER A 178 -3.80 -16.54 13.37
C SER A 178 -5.10 -15.93 13.92
N PHE A 179 -5.86 -16.73 14.67
CA PHE A 179 -7.03 -16.24 15.42
C PHE A 179 -6.70 -15.02 16.29
N TRP A 180 -5.54 -15.01 16.94
CA TRP A 180 -5.10 -13.89 17.77
C TRP A 180 -4.85 -12.60 16.98
N ALA A 181 -4.34 -12.71 15.75
CA ALA A 181 -4.20 -11.57 14.85
C ALA A 181 -5.57 -10.98 14.49
N ALA A 182 -6.52 -11.84 14.10
CA ALA A 182 -7.89 -11.42 13.80
C ALA A 182 -8.58 -10.76 15.00
N PHE A 183 -8.41 -11.32 16.21
CA PHE A 183 -8.96 -10.75 17.44
C PHE A 183 -8.38 -9.37 17.76
N ARG A 184 -7.07 -9.16 17.58
CA ARG A 184 -6.43 -7.83 17.77
C ARG A 184 -6.98 -6.79 16.81
N VAL A 185 -7.16 -7.13 15.54
CA VAL A 185 -7.75 -6.22 14.55
C VAL A 185 -9.19 -5.84 14.90
N PHE A 186 -9.97 -6.81 15.37
CA PHE A 186 -11.35 -6.57 15.83
C PHE A 186 -11.38 -5.53 16.95
N LEU A 187 -10.53 -5.68 17.98
CA LEU A 187 -10.42 -4.70 19.06
C LEU A 187 -9.97 -3.32 18.56
N SER A 188 -9.04 -3.27 17.62
CA SER A 188 -8.53 -2.01 17.06
C SER A 188 -9.55 -1.21 16.23
N ARG A 189 -10.72 -1.78 15.90
CA ARG A 189 -11.77 -1.05 15.14
C ARG A 189 -12.31 0.18 15.88
N ILE A 190 -12.17 0.23 17.20
CA ILE A 190 -12.56 1.38 18.03
C ILE A 190 -11.69 2.61 17.75
N VAL A 191 -10.50 2.45 17.17
CA VAL A 191 -9.57 3.56 16.94
C VAL A 191 -10.00 4.36 15.70
N PRO A 192 -10.19 5.69 15.83
CA PRO A 192 -10.57 6.54 14.71
C PRO A 192 -9.50 6.55 13.62
N LYS A 193 -9.89 6.45 12.33
CA LYS A 193 -8.94 6.46 11.20
C LYS A 193 -8.04 7.71 11.18
N SER A 194 -8.54 8.84 11.68
CA SER A 194 -7.83 10.14 11.64
C SER A 194 -6.54 10.20 12.44
N ILE A 195 -6.32 9.25 13.36
CA ILE A 195 -5.11 9.19 14.21
C ILE A 195 -4.24 7.95 13.93
N LEU A 196 -4.68 7.12 12.97
CA LEU A 196 -4.01 5.89 12.52
C LEU A 196 -2.98 6.14 11.44
#